data_AF-A0A1Q5SRX8-F1
#
_entry.id   AF-A0A1Q5SRX8-F1
#
_cell.length_a   1.000
_cell.length_b   1.000
_cell.length_c   1.000
_cell.angle_alpha   90.00
_cell.angle_beta   90.00
_cell.angle_gamma   90.00
#
_symmetry.space_group_name_H-M   'P 1'
#
loop_
_entity.id
_entity.type
_entity.pdbx_description
1 polymer ?
#
loop_
_entity_poly.entity_id
_entity_poly.type
_entity_poly.pdbx_seq_one_letter_code
_entity_poly.pdbx_strand_id
1 'polypeptide(L)'
;MIRRLFQRKKAVTTPEAVLPDEVATAIEMCGVIFRDDAEKTLVNLWGFTPFYYSKQGSIDAIRAAFPGLTDNQYARAARYLDSTVAKRAMMQGSARADRPKWRDWKPLRVTE
;
A
#
# COMPACT_ATOMS: atom_id res chain seq x y z
N MET A 1 -30.63 20.48 -12.54
CA MET A 1 -30.35 19.44 -13.56
C MET A 1 -28.83 19.34 -13.77
N ILE A 2 -28.10 18.55 -12.99
CA ILE A 2 -26.69 18.19 -13.27
C ILE A 2 -26.48 16.73 -12.83
N ARG A 3 -26.92 15.79 -13.68
CA ARG A 3 -26.45 14.40 -13.66
C ARG A 3 -25.20 14.33 -14.54
N ARG A 4 -24.18 13.60 -14.09
CA ARG A 4 -22.94 13.17 -14.78
C ARG A 4 -21.69 14.00 -14.48
N LEU A 5 -20.96 13.64 -13.42
CA LEU A 5 -19.51 13.89 -13.38
C LEU A 5 -18.66 12.76 -12.76
N PHE A 6 -19.26 11.65 -12.34
CA PHE A 6 -18.52 10.51 -11.80
C PHE A 6 -18.95 9.19 -12.44
N GLN A 7 -18.88 9.09 -13.77
CA GLN A 7 -18.68 7.77 -14.38
C GLN A 7 -17.21 7.40 -14.16
N ARG A 8 -16.90 6.87 -12.97
CA ARG A 8 -15.70 6.03 -12.80
C ARG A 8 -15.80 4.96 -13.88
N LYS A 9 -15.02 5.07 -14.96
CA LYS A 9 -14.82 3.97 -15.91
C LYS A 9 -14.39 2.77 -15.06
N LYS A 10 -15.29 1.78 -14.90
CA LYS A 10 -14.90 0.47 -14.38
C LYS A 10 -13.77 0.01 -15.29
N ALA A 11 -12.57 -0.10 -14.76
CA ALA A 11 -11.48 -0.71 -15.50
C ALA A 11 -11.96 -2.12 -15.87
N VAL A 12 -12.20 -2.35 -17.15
CA VAL A 12 -12.49 -3.69 -17.67
C VAL A 12 -11.26 -4.51 -17.34
N THR A 13 -11.39 -5.43 -16.39
CA THR A 13 -10.33 -6.37 -16.06
C THR A 13 -10.26 -7.35 -17.21
N THR A 14 -9.33 -7.13 -18.14
CA THR A 14 -8.99 -8.12 -19.16
C THR A 14 -8.57 -9.41 -18.44
N PRO A 15 -9.00 -10.60 -18.86
CA PRO A 15 -8.63 -11.87 -18.21
C PRO A 15 -7.12 -12.05 -18.04
N GLU A 16 -6.33 -11.53 -18.99
CA GLU A 16 -4.86 -11.53 -18.96
C GLU A 16 -4.25 -10.63 -17.89
N ALA A 17 -5.00 -9.67 -17.35
CA ALA A 17 -4.55 -8.76 -16.29
C ALA A 17 -4.95 -9.25 -14.89
N VAL A 18 -5.50 -10.47 -14.77
CA VAL A 18 -5.73 -11.10 -13.47
C VAL A 18 -4.38 -11.42 -12.84
N LEU A 19 -4.20 -10.96 -11.60
CA LEU A 19 -3.00 -11.25 -10.82
C LEU A 19 -3.08 -12.68 -10.29
N PRO A 20 -1.98 -13.45 -10.33
CA PRO A 20 -1.89 -14.69 -9.57
C PRO A 20 -2.11 -14.43 -8.08
N ASP A 21 -2.79 -15.35 -7.40
CA ASP A 21 -3.15 -15.20 -5.98
C ASP A 21 -1.93 -14.97 -5.11
N GLU A 22 -0.82 -15.66 -5.38
CA GLU A 22 0.45 -15.49 -4.65
C GLU A 22 0.95 -14.05 -4.69
N VAL A 23 0.86 -13.39 -5.85
CA VAL A 23 1.28 -11.99 -6.03
C VAL A 23 0.33 -11.05 -5.30
N ALA A 24 -0.98 -11.30 -5.39
CA ALA A 24 -1.97 -10.50 -4.70
C ALA A 24 -1.79 -10.60 -3.17
N THR A 25 -1.57 -11.80 -2.64
CA THR A 25 -1.32 -12.03 -1.22
C THR A 25 -0.01 -11.39 -0.76
N ALA A 26 1.08 -11.51 -1.53
CA ALA A 26 2.35 -10.87 -1.20
C ALA A 26 2.23 -9.34 -1.13
N ILE A 27 1.46 -8.73 -2.04
CA ILE A 27 1.18 -7.29 -2.02
C ILE A 27 0.31 -6.91 -0.83
N GLU A 28 -0.73 -7.68 -0.52
CA GLU A 28 -1.63 -7.41 0.60
C GLU A 28 -0.90 -7.48 1.95
N MET A 29 0.00 -8.45 2.09
CA MET A 29 0.81 -8.72 3.29
C MET A 29 2.10 -7.91 3.37
N CYS A 30 2.38 -7.00 2.41
CA CYS A 30 3.62 -6.24 2.42
C CYS A 30 3.80 -5.44 3.72
N GLY A 31 5.04 -5.15 4.11
CA GLY A 31 5.34 -4.17 5.15
C GLY A 31 5.38 -2.76 4.54
N VAL A 32 4.76 -1.77 5.20
CA VAL A 32 4.85 -0.37 4.76
C VAL A 32 5.27 0.48 5.95
N ILE A 33 6.42 1.12 5.83
CA ILE A 33 6.98 2.02 6.84
C ILE A 33 6.92 3.43 6.27
N PHE A 34 5.93 4.19 6.73
CA PHE A 34 5.81 5.60 6.37
C PHE A 34 6.83 6.42 7.16
N ARG A 35 7.58 7.25 6.44
CA ARG A 35 8.37 8.33 7.02
C ARG A 35 7.66 9.66 6.76
N ASP A 36 7.98 10.67 7.55
CA ASP A 36 7.30 11.98 7.46
C ASP A 36 7.55 12.70 6.12
N ASP A 37 8.49 12.18 5.33
CA ASP A 37 8.72 12.52 3.94
C ASP A 37 8.19 11.38 3.04
N ALA A 38 7.19 11.67 2.20
CA ALA A 38 6.51 10.67 1.37
C ALA A 38 7.49 9.94 0.44
N GLU A 39 8.55 10.62 -0.01
CA GLU A 39 9.64 10.07 -0.84
C GLU A 39 10.48 9.01 -0.10
N LYS A 40 10.34 8.89 1.22
CA LYS A 40 11.08 7.93 2.07
C LYS A 40 10.21 6.80 2.61
N THR A 41 9.00 6.62 2.06
CA THR A 41 8.16 5.46 2.42
C THR A 41 8.88 4.19 1.98
N LEU A 42 9.11 3.28 2.91
CA LEU A 42 9.82 2.03 2.66
C LEU A 42 8.81 0.89 2.59
N VAL A 43 8.87 0.12 1.51
CA VAL A 43 7.99 -1.02 1.25
C VAL A 43 8.81 -2.29 1.30
N ASN A 44 8.27 -3.31 1.97
CA ASN A 44 8.87 -4.62 2.09
C ASN A 44 7.89 -5.67 1.57
N LEU A 45 8.18 -6.28 0.42
CA LEU A 45 7.46 -7.47 -0.02
C LEU A 45 8.05 -8.67 0.72
N TRP A 46 7.19 -9.49 1.35
CA TRP A 46 7.66 -10.57 2.21
C TRP A 46 8.57 -11.54 1.44
N GLY A 47 9.76 -11.80 1.98
CA GLY A 47 10.79 -12.63 1.32
C GLY A 47 11.71 -11.88 0.35
N PHE A 48 11.56 -10.56 0.18
CA PHE A 48 12.35 -9.76 -0.76
C PHE A 48 13.06 -8.59 -0.09
N THR A 49 14.01 -8.01 -0.82
CA THR A 49 14.75 -6.84 -0.33
C THR A 49 13.81 -5.63 -0.26
N PRO A 50 13.78 -4.91 0.88
CA PRO A 50 12.97 -3.70 0.99
C PRO A 50 13.44 -2.61 0.02
N PHE A 51 12.51 -1.77 -0.43
CA PHE A 51 12.80 -0.70 -1.37
C PHE A 51 12.07 0.59 -0.99
N TYR A 52 12.58 1.72 -1.48
CA TYR A 52 11.90 3.00 -1.37
C TYR A 52 10.75 3.07 -2.37
N TYR A 53 9.56 3.37 -1.86
CA TYR A 53 8.35 3.45 -2.65
C TYR A 53 8.46 4.58 -3.68
N SER A 54 8.40 4.19 -4.94
CA SER A 54 8.27 5.05 -6.09
C SER A 54 7.57 4.24 -7.17
N LYS A 55 6.93 4.91 -8.14
CA LYS A 55 6.24 4.18 -9.22
C LYS A 55 7.17 3.24 -9.98
N GLN A 56 8.40 3.69 -10.25
CA GLN A 56 9.41 2.89 -10.94
C GLN A 56 9.95 1.78 -10.03
N GLY A 57 10.32 2.11 -8.79
CA GLY A 57 10.82 1.14 -7.81
C GLY A 57 9.82 0.02 -7.50
N SER A 58 8.52 0.33 -7.46
CA SER A 58 7.45 -0.66 -7.32
C SER A 58 7.45 -1.67 -8.46
N ILE A 59 7.57 -1.21 -9.72
CA ILE A 59 7.59 -2.10 -10.88
C ILE A 59 8.85 -2.98 -10.86
N ASP A 60 10.01 -2.38 -10.58
CA ASP A 60 11.29 -3.08 -10.57
C ASP A 60 11.35 -4.12 -9.44
N ALA A 61 10.83 -3.79 -8.26
CA ALA A 61 10.73 -4.72 -7.14
C ALA A 61 9.78 -5.90 -7.45
N ILE A 62 8.63 -5.64 -8.08
CA ILE A 62 7.69 -6.70 -8.48
C ILE A 62 8.30 -7.59 -9.56
N ARG A 63 9.04 -7.02 -10.53
CA ARG A 63 9.78 -7.77 -11.55
C ARG A 63 10.86 -8.67 -10.95
N ALA A 64 11.60 -8.16 -9.98
CA ALA A 64 12.60 -8.95 -9.27
C ALA A 64 11.97 -10.07 -8.44
N ALA A 65 10.82 -9.81 -7.82
CA ALA A 65 10.14 -10.76 -6.96
C ALA A 65 9.39 -11.86 -7.73
N PHE A 66 8.80 -11.50 -8.88
CA PHE A 66 7.91 -12.37 -9.65
C PHE A 66 8.23 -12.29 -11.15
N PRO A 67 9.38 -12.84 -11.60
CA PRO A 67 9.87 -12.65 -12.98
C PRO A 67 8.98 -13.28 -14.07
N GLY A 68 7.96 -14.06 -13.72
CA GLY A 68 7.06 -14.75 -14.65
C GLY A 68 5.80 -13.98 -15.06
N LEU A 69 5.61 -12.73 -14.62
CA LEU A 69 4.41 -11.96 -14.94
C LEU A 69 4.49 -11.31 -16.32
N THR A 70 3.32 -11.12 -16.94
CA THR A 70 3.18 -10.30 -18.16
C THR A 70 3.25 -8.80 -17.85
N ASP A 71 3.51 -7.96 -18.84
CA ASP A 71 3.52 -6.50 -18.66
C ASP A 71 2.20 -5.95 -18.11
N ASN A 72 1.07 -6.53 -18.54
CA ASN A 72 -0.25 -6.18 -18.03
C ASN A 72 -0.41 -6.53 -16.54
N GLN A 73 0.13 -7.68 -16.12
CA GLN A 73 0.15 -8.10 -14.73
C GLN A 73 1.09 -7.24 -13.89
N TYR A 74 2.28 -6.87 -14.39
CA TYR A 74 3.16 -5.92 -13.69
C TYR A 74 2.47 -4.57 -13.46
N ALA A 75 1.81 -4.02 -14.48
CA ALA A 75 1.08 -2.77 -14.35
C ALA A 75 -0.10 -2.88 -13.35
N ARG A 76 -0.80 -4.03 -13.33
CA ARG A 76 -1.87 -4.32 -12.37
C ARG A 76 -1.33 -4.44 -10.95
N ALA A 77 -0.23 -5.17 -10.77
CA ALA A 77 0.45 -5.37 -9.49
C ALA A 77 0.92 -4.05 -8.90
N ALA A 78 1.58 -3.20 -9.71
CA ALA A 78 2.02 -1.88 -9.28
C ALA A 78 0.85 -0.99 -8.83
N ARG A 79 -0.25 -0.97 -9.59
CA ARG A 79 -1.48 -0.25 -9.19
C ARG A 79 -2.10 -0.80 -7.91
N TYR A 80 -2.04 -2.11 -7.72
CA TYR A 80 -2.57 -2.73 -6.50
C TYR A 80 -1.71 -2.38 -5.28
N LEU A 81 -0.38 -2.39 -5.43
CA LEU A 81 0.55 -1.94 -4.41
C LEU A 81 0.31 -0.46 -4.05
N ASP A 82 0.18 0.42 -5.04
CA ASP A 82 -0.11 1.85 -4.83
C ASP A 82 -1.40 2.04 -4.00
N SER A 83 -2.46 1.30 -4.36
CA SER A 83 -3.72 1.33 -3.61
C SER A 83 -3.55 0.83 -2.17
N THR A 84 -2.73 -0.20 -1.97
CA THR A 84 -2.45 -0.77 -0.63
C THR A 84 -1.65 0.22 0.23
N VAL A 85 -0.63 0.86 -0.34
CA VAL A 85 0.16 1.91 0.35
C VAL A 85 -0.75 3.09 0.71
N ALA A 86 -1.57 3.58 -0.22
CA ALA A 86 -2.50 4.69 0.05
C ALA A 86 -3.51 4.34 1.16
N LYS A 87 -4.09 3.13 1.12
CA LYS A 87 -5.03 2.65 2.14
C LYS A 87 -4.38 2.62 3.54
N ARG A 88 -3.13 2.14 3.62
CA ARG A 88 -2.37 2.09 4.89
C ARG A 88 -1.97 3.48 5.39
N ALA A 89 -1.63 4.41 4.49
CA ALA A 89 -1.32 5.78 4.85
C ALA A 89 -2.54 6.46 5.52
N MET A 90 -3.73 6.26 4.96
CA MET A 90 -4.98 6.77 5.54
C MET A 90 -5.22 6.22 6.96
N MET A 91 -5.04 4.92 7.17
CA MET A 91 -5.18 4.29 8.49
C MET A 91 -4.15 4.79 9.51
N GLN A 92 -2.91 5.05 9.08
CA GLN A 92 -1.89 5.58 9.98
C GLN A 92 -2.16 7.06 10.35
N GLY A 93 -2.67 7.85 9.41
CA GLY A 93 -3.08 9.23 9.66
C GLY A 93 -4.19 9.34 10.71
N SER A 94 -5.21 8.48 10.64
CA SER A 94 -6.25 8.43 11.67
C SER A 94 -5.70 7.96 13.01
N ALA A 95 -4.84 6.93 13.03
CA ALA A 95 -4.22 6.43 14.26
C ALA A 95 -3.30 7.45 14.96
N ARG A 96 -2.71 8.41 14.23
CA ARG A 96 -1.94 9.51 14.83
C ARG A 96 -2.83 10.57 15.49
N ALA A 97 -4.05 10.78 15.00
CA ALA A 97 -4.97 11.78 15.54
C ALA A 97 -5.52 11.39 16.93
N ASP A 98 -5.76 10.09 17.15
CA ASP A 98 -6.37 9.59 18.39
C ASP A 98 -5.36 9.21 19.48
N ARG A 99 -4.06 9.51 19.30
CA ARG A 99 -3.05 9.22 20.31
C ARG A 99 -3.12 10.25 21.45
N PRO A 100 -3.27 9.82 22.71
CA PRO A 100 -3.12 10.73 23.85
C PRO A 100 -1.74 11.37 23.76
N LYS A 101 -1.71 12.71 23.78
CA LYS A 101 -0.43 13.42 23.76
C LYS A 101 0.28 13.09 25.07
N TRP A 102 1.62 13.10 25.05
CA TRP A 102 2.42 12.88 26.25
C TRP A 102 1.99 13.75 27.45
N ARG A 103 1.55 14.99 27.17
CA ARG A 103 1.01 15.93 28.16
C ARG A 103 -0.31 15.47 28.82
N ASP A 104 -1.07 14.62 28.14
CA ASP A 104 -2.38 14.10 28.58
C ASP A 104 -2.23 12.75 29.31
N TRP A 105 -0.99 12.24 29.46
CA TRP A 105 -0.72 10.99 30.15
C TRP A 105 -0.94 11.13 31.66
N LYS A 106 -1.77 10.26 32.24
CA LYS A 106 -1.96 10.14 33.68
C LYS A 106 -1.22 8.90 34.19
N PRO A 107 -0.54 8.98 35.35
CA PRO A 107 0.11 7.81 35.95
C PRO A 107 -0.91 6.69 36.18
N LEU A 108 -0.51 5.46 35.89
CA LEU A 108 -1.29 4.27 36.25
C LEU A 108 -1.40 4.24 37.78
N ARG A 109 -2.62 4.42 38.30
CA ARG A 109 -2.87 4.26 39.72
C ARG A 109 -2.90 2.77 40.01
N VAL A 110 -1.89 2.28 40.73
CA VAL A 110 -1.92 0.95 41.32
C VAL A 110 -2.86 1.05 42.52
N THR A 111 -4.01 0.40 42.46
CA THR A 111 -4.86 0.15 43.63
C THR A 111 -4.25 -1.00 44.40
N GLU A 112 -3.79 -0.73 45.63
CA GLU A 112 -3.46 -1.72 46.65
C GLU A 112 -4.71 -2.43 47.18
#